data_AF-A0PTY2-F1
#
_entry.id   AF-A0PTY2-F1
#
_cell.length_a   1.000
_cell.length_b   1.000
_cell.length_c   1.000
_cell.angle_alpha   90.00
_cell.angle_beta   90.00
_cell.angle_gamma   90.00
#
_symmetry.space_group_name_H-M   'P 1'
#
loop_
_entity.id
_entity.type
_entity.pdbx_description
1 polymer ?
#
loop_
_entity_poly.entity_id
_entity_poly.type
_entity_poly.pdbx_seq_one_letter_code
_entity_poly.pdbx_strand_id
1 'polypeptide(L)'
;MAYVIADLEAMAAAAADLAGVNSAIAAANGIAAVPTTAVQACAGDQVSAAVAALFAAHAQGYQSISTQMSAMHDQLVQTLSASSASYAGAEASNAAQASLDLINAPTQALLGRPLIGNGADGATVGRIGTPGGAGGLLYGNGGRGGDSTLAGVSGGGGGYAGLIGNGGAGGTGGNGGSGGLGGNAWLLGSGGTGGTGGAGVSSGFGGTGGNGGLGGLLYGSGGAGGTGGAGAAGAVLGGMGGLGGDARLFGTGGAGGTGGDNSLGLTGQGGQGGDAGAGGASGYGIGNGGAGGAAGDGGGAGSLGTGGNGGSGGRAALLYGVGRDGGAGGAGGDGVGSAGGSGGLGGAAGLVDVGGDGGAGGAGGGAGGDGGAGAYLIGDGGDGGAGGHGGDGGAGGDGNAGSLAGGTGGNGGDAKVIGNGGNGGDGGVRFGGGANGSGGTGGAAGLLGSPGSDGTTV
;
A
#
# COMPACT_ATOMS: atom_id res chain seq x y z
N MET A 1 24.69 -35.60 5.84
CA MET A 1 23.51 -35.14 6.59
C MET A 1 22.76 -36.37 7.04
N ALA A 2 22.52 -36.55 8.34
CA ALA A 2 21.68 -37.64 8.81
C ALA A 2 20.21 -37.27 8.50
N TYR A 3 19.52 -38.08 7.71
CA TYR A 3 18.09 -37.93 7.49
C TYR A 3 17.37 -38.39 8.76
N VAL A 4 16.63 -37.48 9.38
CA VAL A 4 15.66 -37.83 10.41
C VAL A 4 14.40 -38.27 9.68
N ILE A 5 14.06 -39.55 9.74
CA ILE A 5 12.78 -40.08 9.25
C ILE A 5 11.87 -40.17 10.46
N ALA A 6 10.81 -39.37 10.49
CA ALA A 6 9.78 -39.49 11.52
C ALA A 6 8.79 -40.58 11.08
N ASP A 7 8.61 -41.62 11.89
CA ASP A 7 7.55 -42.60 11.68
C ASP A 7 6.22 -41.99 12.16
N LEU A 8 5.54 -41.30 11.25
CA LEU A 8 4.31 -40.55 11.53
C LEU A 8 3.16 -41.47 11.98
N GLU A 9 3.15 -42.71 11.49
CA GLU A 9 2.17 -43.73 11.85
C GLU A 9 2.40 -44.21 13.30
N ALA A 10 3.66 -44.46 13.68
CA ALA A 10 4.01 -44.77 15.06
C ALA A 10 3.69 -43.63 16.04
N MET A 11 3.86 -42.38 15.63
CA MET A 11 3.52 -41.21 16.46
C MET A 11 2.01 -41.05 16.67
N ALA A 12 1.20 -41.29 15.63
CA ALA A 12 -0.26 -41.25 15.74
C ALA A 12 -0.78 -42.38 16.66
N ALA A 13 -0.20 -43.58 16.55
CA ALA A 13 -0.50 -44.70 17.44
C ALA A 13 -0.15 -44.37 18.90
N ALA A 14 1.04 -43.81 19.15
CA ALA A 14 1.45 -43.41 20.50
C ALA A 14 0.52 -42.33 21.12
N ALA A 15 0.05 -41.36 20.32
CA ALA A 15 -0.90 -40.36 20.79
C ALA A 15 -2.25 -40.98 21.21
N ALA A 16 -2.74 -41.97 20.44
CA ALA A 16 -3.96 -42.71 20.76
C ALA A 16 -3.79 -43.55 22.03
N ASP A 17 -2.64 -44.21 22.20
CA ASP A 17 -2.31 -44.96 23.41
C ASP A 17 -2.26 -44.05 24.64
N LEU A 18 -1.62 -42.87 24.54
CA LEU A 18 -1.58 -41.89 25.62
C LEU A 18 -2.98 -41.40 26.01
N ALA A 19 -3.86 -41.15 25.04
CA ALA A 19 -5.25 -40.78 25.33
C ALA A 19 -5.99 -41.91 26.08
N GLY A 20 -5.75 -43.17 25.69
CA GLY A 20 -6.25 -44.35 26.38
C GLY A 20 -5.78 -44.44 27.84
N VAL A 21 -4.50 -44.14 28.11
CA VAL A 21 -3.93 -44.09 29.46
C VAL A 21 -4.62 -43.01 30.31
N ASN A 22 -4.83 -41.79 29.79
CA ASN A 22 -5.52 -40.73 30.54
C ASN A 22 -6.95 -41.14 30.89
N SER A 23 -7.67 -41.75 29.94
CA SER A 23 -9.03 -42.26 30.16
C SER A 23 -9.06 -43.30 31.29
N ALA A 24 -8.13 -44.25 31.31
CA ALA A 24 -8.03 -45.26 32.35
C ALA A 24 -7.73 -44.66 33.74
N ILE A 25 -6.81 -43.69 33.80
CA ILE A 25 -6.45 -42.99 35.04
C ILE A 25 -7.63 -42.15 35.56
N ALA A 26 -8.31 -41.41 34.69
CA ALA A 26 -9.48 -40.62 35.05
C ALA A 26 -10.62 -41.51 35.60
N ALA A 27 -10.86 -42.67 34.98
CA ALA A 27 -11.83 -43.65 35.45
C ALA A 27 -11.47 -44.20 36.84
N ALA A 28 -10.20 -44.57 37.06
CA ALA A 28 -9.72 -45.06 38.36
C ALA A 28 -9.86 -43.98 39.46
N ASN A 29 -9.51 -42.72 39.15
CA ASN A 29 -9.66 -41.60 40.08
C ASN A 29 -11.13 -41.31 40.42
N GLY A 30 -12.03 -41.47 39.45
CA GLY A 30 -13.47 -41.36 39.67
C GLY A 30 -14.02 -42.44 40.60
N ILE A 31 -13.60 -43.70 40.42
CA ILE A 31 -13.98 -44.83 41.29
C ILE A 31 -13.48 -44.61 42.73
N ALA A 32 -12.26 -44.08 42.89
CA ALA A 32 -11.65 -43.84 44.19
C ALA A 32 -12.20 -42.59 44.91
N ALA A 33 -12.90 -41.69 44.22
CA ALA A 33 -13.29 -40.38 44.76
C ALA A 33 -14.20 -40.48 46.00
N VAL A 34 -15.30 -41.23 45.92
CA VAL A 34 -16.26 -41.37 47.02
C VAL A 34 -15.66 -42.11 48.25
N PRO A 35 -15.04 -43.30 48.10
CA PRO A 35 -14.53 -44.03 49.27
C PRO A 35 -13.38 -43.31 49.98
N THR A 36 -12.64 -42.42 49.31
CA THR A 36 -11.52 -41.67 49.92
C THR A 36 -11.94 -40.33 50.53
N THR A 37 -13.06 -39.73 50.08
CA THR A 37 -13.54 -38.44 50.60
C THR A 37 -14.60 -38.58 51.69
N ALA A 38 -15.31 -39.71 51.74
CA ALA A 38 -16.36 -39.99 52.73
C ALA A 38 -15.86 -40.83 53.92
N VAL A 39 -14.62 -40.62 54.35
CA VAL A 39 -14.04 -41.32 55.51
C VAL A 39 -14.77 -40.88 56.79
N GLN A 40 -15.35 -41.83 57.52
CA GLN A 40 -16.07 -41.56 58.77
C GLN A 40 -15.16 -41.68 59.98
N ALA A 41 -15.43 -40.89 61.02
CA ALA A 41 -14.73 -41.00 62.30
C ALA A 41 -14.99 -42.36 62.95
N CYS A 42 -13.95 -43.03 63.45
CA CYS A 42 -14.08 -44.36 64.06
C CYS A 42 -14.70 -44.33 65.47
N ALA A 43 -14.72 -43.16 66.11
CA ALA A 43 -15.38 -42.90 67.40
C ALA A 43 -15.89 -41.45 67.46
N GLY A 44 -16.73 -41.13 68.45
CA GLY A 44 -17.37 -39.82 68.63
C GLY A 44 -16.47 -38.72 69.22
N ASP A 45 -15.16 -38.95 69.29
CA ASP A 45 -14.19 -38.01 69.86
C ASP A 45 -13.61 -37.05 68.81
N GLN A 46 -13.02 -35.94 69.29
CA GLN A 46 -12.47 -34.88 68.45
C GLN A 46 -11.23 -35.32 67.65
N VAL A 47 -10.46 -36.31 68.12
CA VAL A 47 -9.26 -36.81 67.42
C VAL A 47 -9.67 -37.65 66.22
N SER A 48 -10.62 -38.57 66.39
CA SER A 48 -11.18 -39.38 65.30
C SER A 48 -11.83 -38.53 64.21
N ALA A 49 -12.53 -37.46 64.61
CA ALA A 49 -13.11 -36.49 63.67
C ALA A 49 -12.03 -35.71 62.90
N ALA A 50 -10.96 -35.25 63.57
CA ALA A 50 -9.87 -34.52 62.93
C ALA A 50 -9.07 -35.38 61.94
N VAL A 51 -8.84 -36.66 62.26
CA VAL A 51 -8.16 -37.61 61.36
C VAL A 51 -9.01 -37.89 60.12
N ALA A 52 -10.32 -38.14 60.27
CA ALA A 52 -11.22 -38.30 59.14
C ALA A 52 -11.25 -37.05 58.23
N ALA A 53 -11.28 -35.85 58.83
CA ALA A 53 -11.23 -34.59 58.10
C ALA A 53 -9.90 -34.39 57.34
N LEU A 54 -8.76 -34.80 57.92
CA LEU A 54 -7.46 -34.74 57.23
C LEU A 54 -7.43 -35.63 55.98
N PHE A 55 -7.91 -36.87 56.08
CA PHE A 55 -7.98 -37.78 54.93
C PHE A 55 -8.93 -37.27 53.86
N ALA A 56 -10.10 -36.75 54.24
CA ALA A 56 -11.03 -36.14 53.31
C ALA A 56 -10.41 -34.92 52.59
N ALA A 57 -9.72 -34.04 53.33
CA ALA A 57 -9.03 -32.88 52.75
C ALA A 57 -7.90 -33.29 51.80
N HIS A 58 -7.12 -34.32 52.15
CA HIS A 58 -6.07 -34.87 51.28
C HIS A 58 -6.65 -35.47 50.00
N ALA A 59 -7.75 -36.24 50.11
CA ALA A 59 -8.44 -36.81 48.95
C ALA A 59 -9.02 -35.73 48.03
N GLN A 60 -9.60 -34.66 48.58
CA GLN A 60 -10.06 -33.49 47.79
C GLN A 60 -8.90 -32.79 47.08
N GLY A 61 -7.75 -32.64 47.76
CA GLY A 61 -6.52 -32.13 47.15
C GLY A 61 -5.99 -33.02 46.03
N TYR A 62 -6.06 -34.34 46.20
CA TYR A 62 -5.67 -35.30 45.16
C TYR A 62 -6.58 -35.19 43.92
N GLN A 63 -7.90 -35.08 44.11
CA GLN A 63 -8.86 -34.94 43.00
C GLN A 63 -8.66 -33.64 42.19
N SER A 64 -8.29 -32.54 42.85
CA SER A 64 -7.99 -31.28 42.15
C SER A 64 -6.72 -31.39 41.31
N ILE A 65 -5.67 -32.02 41.84
CA ILE A 65 -4.41 -32.26 41.13
C ILE A 65 -4.62 -33.25 39.98
N SER A 66 -5.40 -34.33 40.17
CA SER A 66 -5.66 -35.31 39.11
C SER A 66 -6.40 -34.69 37.93
N THR A 67 -7.31 -33.74 38.18
CA THR A 67 -8.00 -32.99 37.14
C THR A 67 -7.03 -32.09 36.36
N GLN A 68 -6.13 -31.39 37.06
CA GLN A 68 -5.09 -30.57 36.42
C GLN A 68 -4.11 -31.42 35.59
N MET A 69 -3.69 -32.57 36.10
CA MET A 69 -2.82 -33.49 35.36
C MET A 69 -3.51 -34.07 34.12
N SER A 70 -4.81 -34.39 34.20
CA SER A 70 -5.57 -34.87 33.04
C SER A 70 -5.66 -33.79 31.94
N ALA A 71 -5.90 -32.53 32.31
CA ALA A 71 -5.90 -31.41 31.36
C ALA A 71 -4.52 -31.17 30.72
N MET A 72 -3.43 -31.27 31.51
CA MET A 72 -2.07 -31.21 30.98
C MET A 72 -1.78 -32.38 30.02
N HIS A 73 -2.27 -33.58 30.33
CA HIS A 73 -2.11 -34.76 29.49
C HIS A 73 -2.87 -34.63 28.17
N ASP A 74 -4.08 -34.07 28.18
CA ASP A 74 -4.83 -33.76 26.97
C ASP A 74 -4.09 -32.74 26.09
N GLN A 75 -3.50 -31.71 26.69
CA GLN A 75 -2.65 -30.75 25.98
C GLN A 75 -1.40 -31.39 25.37
N LEU A 76 -0.79 -32.36 26.07
CA LEU A 76 0.35 -33.13 25.55
C LEU A 76 -0.05 -33.95 24.32
N VAL A 77 -1.15 -34.69 24.39
CA VAL A 77 -1.67 -35.49 23.26
C VAL A 77 -1.99 -34.57 22.07
N GLN A 78 -2.68 -33.45 22.32
CA GLN A 78 -3.01 -32.47 21.28
C GLN A 78 -1.75 -31.91 20.60
N THR A 79 -0.72 -31.57 21.38
CA THR A 79 0.55 -31.05 20.87
C THR A 79 1.30 -32.11 20.06
N LEU A 80 1.28 -33.37 20.49
CA LEU A 80 1.91 -34.48 19.79
C LEU A 80 1.24 -34.71 18.43
N SER A 81 -0.10 -34.71 18.37
CA SER A 81 -0.84 -34.83 17.11
C SER A 81 -0.60 -33.65 16.17
N ALA A 82 -0.56 -32.42 16.67
CA ALA A 82 -0.24 -31.23 15.87
C ALA A 82 1.20 -31.26 15.32
N SER A 83 2.15 -31.79 16.10
CA SER A 83 3.54 -31.96 15.66
C SER A 83 3.65 -32.97 14.52
N SER A 84 2.99 -34.13 14.63
CA SER A 84 2.94 -35.14 13.56
C SER A 84 2.39 -34.55 12.26
N ALA A 85 1.27 -33.81 12.33
CA ALA A 85 0.70 -33.13 11.16
C ALA A 85 1.66 -32.10 10.53
N SER A 86 2.46 -31.41 11.35
CA SER A 86 3.46 -30.45 10.87
C SER A 86 4.61 -31.14 10.11
N TYR A 87 5.09 -32.28 10.60
CA TYR A 87 6.11 -33.08 9.91
C TYR A 87 5.58 -33.68 8.61
N ALA A 88 4.37 -34.22 8.60
CA ALA A 88 3.70 -34.69 7.39
C ALA A 88 3.58 -33.58 6.34
N GLY A 89 3.20 -32.37 6.77
CA GLY A 89 3.15 -31.19 5.90
C GLY A 89 4.52 -30.80 5.32
N ALA A 90 5.58 -30.89 6.12
CA ALA A 90 6.95 -30.63 5.65
C ALA A 90 7.41 -31.64 4.60
N GLU A 91 7.14 -32.94 4.79
CA GLU A 91 7.45 -33.97 3.80
C GLU A 91 6.70 -33.76 2.48
N ALA A 92 5.40 -33.45 2.56
CA ALA A 92 4.60 -33.14 1.38
C ALA A 92 5.13 -31.91 0.62
N SER A 93 5.55 -30.86 1.34
CA SER A 93 6.17 -29.68 0.73
C SER A 93 7.51 -30.00 0.06
N ASN A 94 8.34 -30.84 0.69
CA ASN A 94 9.62 -31.27 0.12
C ASN A 94 9.42 -32.12 -1.15
N ALA A 95 8.44 -33.02 -1.15
CA ALA A 95 8.10 -33.84 -2.32
C ALA A 95 7.55 -33.00 -3.48
N ALA A 96 6.71 -31.99 -3.17
CA ALA A 96 6.23 -31.03 -4.16
C ALA A 96 7.38 -30.22 -4.77
N GLN A 97 8.35 -29.78 -3.95
CA GLN A 97 9.52 -29.05 -4.43
C GLN A 97 10.40 -29.91 -5.35
N ALA A 98 10.67 -31.17 -4.99
CA ALA A 98 11.45 -32.08 -5.84
C ALA A 98 10.81 -32.29 -7.22
N SER A 99 9.48 -32.31 -7.28
CA SER A 99 8.72 -32.40 -8.53
C SER A 99 8.85 -31.13 -9.38
N LEU A 100 8.77 -29.94 -8.75
CA LEU A 100 9.00 -28.66 -9.42
C LEU A 100 10.43 -28.53 -9.94
N ASP A 101 11.42 -28.97 -9.18
CA ASP A 101 12.81 -28.96 -9.59
C ASP A 101 13.03 -29.84 -10.84
N LEU A 102 12.38 -31.00 -10.91
CA LEU A 102 12.41 -31.87 -12.09
C LEU A 102 11.76 -31.21 -13.32
N ILE A 103 10.62 -30.54 -13.15
CA ILE A 103 9.93 -29.81 -14.22
C ILE A 103 10.78 -28.63 -14.72
N ASN A 104 11.46 -27.94 -13.80
CA ASN A 104 12.25 -26.75 -14.11
C ASN A 104 13.65 -27.07 -14.64
N ALA A 105 14.19 -28.26 -14.36
CA ALA A 105 15.57 -28.61 -14.71
C ALA A 105 15.93 -28.38 -16.19
N PRO A 106 15.08 -28.74 -17.18
CA PRO A 106 15.41 -28.51 -18.58
C PRO A 106 15.53 -27.02 -18.93
N THR A 107 14.61 -26.18 -18.48
CA THR A 107 14.61 -24.74 -18.80
C THR A 107 15.62 -23.98 -17.99
N GLN A 108 15.88 -24.40 -16.75
CA GLN A 108 16.96 -23.87 -15.93
C GLN A 108 18.32 -24.13 -16.60
N ALA A 109 18.53 -25.33 -17.16
CA ALA A 109 19.76 -25.68 -17.86
C ALA A 109 19.91 -24.96 -19.22
N LEU A 110 18.82 -24.80 -19.97
CA LEU A 110 18.87 -24.22 -21.33
C LEU A 110 18.79 -22.70 -21.36
N LEU A 111 18.02 -22.11 -20.45
CA LEU A 111 17.61 -20.70 -20.48
C LEU A 111 18.00 -19.94 -19.20
N GLY A 112 18.59 -20.62 -18.21
CA GLY A 112 18.96 -20.02 -16.93
C GLY A 112 17.77 -19.57 -16.09
N ARG A 113 16.56 -20.02 -16.42
CA ARG A 113 15.30 -19.60 -15.79
C ARG A 113 14.34 -20.78 -15.62
N PRO A 114 13.62 -20.85 -14.49
CA PRO A 114 12.66 -21.93 -14.27
C PRO A 114 11.47 -21.75 -15.23
N LEU A 115 10.80 -22.84 -15.56
CA LEU A 115 9.56 -22.80 -16.34
C LEU A 115 8.43 -22.26 -15.48
N ILE A 116 8.37 -22.73 -14.23
CA ILE A 116 7.35 -22.43 -13.23
C ILE A 116 8.04 -22.06 -11.92
N GLY A 117 7.65 -20.94 -11.33
CA GLY A 117 8.13 -20.53 -10.02
C GLY A 117 8.22 -19.01 -9.91
N ASN A 118 8.07 -18.48 -8.70
CA ASN A 118 8.26 -17.06 -8.48
C ASN A 118 9.75 -16.69 -8.58
N GLY A 119 10.02 -15.45 -8.95
CA GLY A 119 11.35 -14.88 -8.88
C GLY A 119 11.79 -14.75 -7.43
N ALA A 120 13.08 -14.95 -7.18
CA ALA A 120 13.65 -14.75 -5.85
C ALA A 120 13.56 -13.28 -5.45
N ASP A 121 13.16 -13.00 -4.22
CA ASP A 121 13.20 -11.63 -3.71
C ASP A 121 14.65 -11.14 -3.61
N GLY A 122 14.84 -9.87 -3.94
CA GLY A 122 16.07 -9.16 -3.70
C GLY A 122 16.34 -9.01 -2.21
N ALA A 123 17.62 -9.05 -1.85
CA ALA A 123 18.07 -8.90 -0.47
C ALA A 123 18.86 -7.60 -0.31
N THR A 124 19.00 -7.14 0.92
CA THR A 124 19.93 -6.05 1.24
C THR A 124 21.33 -6.63 1.44
N VAL A 125 22.23 -6.43 0.47
CA VAL A 125 23.61 -6.89 0.53
C VAL A 125 24.53 -5.69 0.63
N GLY A 126 25.31 -5.61 1.70
CA GLY A 126 26.21 -4.46 1.93
C GLY A 126 25.45 -3.12 2.02
N ARG A 127 24.21 -3.13 2.55
CA ARG A 127 23.27 -1.98 2.61
C ARG A 127 22.65 -1.57 1.27
N ILE A 128 22.93 -2.29 0.19
CA ILE A 128 22.36 -2.05 -1.14
C ILE A 128 21.28 -3.11 -1.40
N GLY A 129 20.08 -2.67 -1.75
CA GLY A 129 18.99 -3.53 -2.17
C GLY A 129 19.26 -4.13 -3.54
N THR A 130 19.33 -5.46 -3.64
CA THR A 130 19.49 -6.13 -4.93
C THR A 130 18.16 -6.20 -5.67
N PRO A 131 18.15 -6.22 -7.02
CA PRO A 131 16.92 -6.45 -7.77
C PRO A 131 16.27 -7.79 -7.44
N GLY A 132 14.94 -7.84 -7.53
CA GLY A 132 14.18 -9.08 -7.51
C GLY A 132 14.40 -9.88 -8.79
N GLY A 133 14.50 -11.20 -8.66
CA GLY A 133 14.62 -12.12 -9.78
C GLY A 133 13.35 -12.15 -10.63
N ALA A 134 13.50 -12.50 -11.91
CA ALA A 134 12.35 -12.71 -12.78
C ALA A 134 11.60 -13.99 -12.38
N GLY A 135 10.27 -13.97 -12.51
CA GLY A 135 9.43 -15.15 -12.44
C GLY A 135 9.78 -16.18 -13.52
N GLY A 136 9.28 -17.41 -13.32
CA GLY A 136 9.40 -18.50 -14.27
C GLY A 136 8.81 -18.14 -15.63
N LEU A 137 9.28 -18.80 -16.69
CA LEU A 137 8.96 -18.42 -18.07
C LEU A 137 7.45 -18.46 -18.37
N LEU A 138 6.74 -19.48 -17.88
CA LEU A 138 5.30 -19.64 -18.09
C LEU A 138 4.47 -19.12 -16.93
N TYR A 139 4.79 -19.57 -15.72
CA TYR A 139 4.03 -19.19 -14.53
C TYR A 139 4.98 -18.74 -13.43
N GLY A 140 4.76 -17.54 -12.92
CA GLY A 140 5.58 -17.02 -11.83
C GLY A 140 5.47 -15.52 -11.68
N ASN A 141 5.30 -15.08 -10.44
CA ASN A 141 5.42 -13.67 -10.12
C ASN A 141 6.90 -13.26 -10.13
N GLY A 142 7.19 -11.99 -10.44
CA GLY A 142 8.51 -11.44 -10.19
C GLY A 142 8.80 -11.30 -8.70
N GLY A 143 10.07 -11.46 -8.31
CA GLY A 143 10.49 -11.24 -6.93
C GLY A 143 10.44 -9.77 -6.55
N ARG A 144 10.17 -9.47 -5.29
CA ARG A 144 10.27 -8.10 -4.75
C ARG A 144 11.73 -7.62 -4.83
N GLY A 145 11.96 -6.36 -5.13
CA GLY A 145 13.28 -5.74 -5.03
C GLY A 145 13.70 -5.53 -3.56
N GLY A 146 14.98 -5.74 -3.28
CA GLY A 146 15.53 -5.54 -1.94
C GLY A 146 15.55 -4.07 -1.53
N ASP A 147 15.39 -3.80 -0.24
CA ASP A 147 15.42 -2.45 0.29
C ASP A 147 16.88 -1.98 0.46
N SER A 148 17.16 -0.74 0.07
CA SER A 148 18.46 -0.09 0.30
C SER A 148 18.46 0.64 1.64
N THR A 149 19.57 0.56 2.37
CA THR A 149 19.81 1.33 3.61
C THR A 149 21.03 2.24 3.49
N LEU A 150 21.79 2.15 2.39
CA LEU A 150 22.88 3.06 2.09
C LEU A 150 22.33 4.37 1.53
N ALA A 151 22.76 5.49 2.10
CA ALA A 151 22.33 6.82 1.67
C ALA A 151 22.65 7.06 0.18
N GLY A 152 21.70 7.68 -0.53
CA GLY A 152 21.76 8.00 -1.96
C GLY A 152 21.55 6.80 -2.88
N VAL A 153 21.43 5.58 -2.35
CA VAL A 153 21.31 4.37 -3.18
C VAL A 153 19.85 3.99 -3.37
N SER A 154 19.49 3.73 -4.61
CA SER A 154 18.13 3.33 -4.97
C SER A 154 17.76 1.97 -4.40
N GLY A 155 16.48 1.74 -4.15
CA GLY A 155 15.96 0.40 -3.87
C GLY A 155 16.15 -0.53 -5.07
N GLY A 156 16.20 -1.84 -4.81
CA GLY A 156 16.25 -2.85 -5.86
C GLY A 156 14.99 -2.79 -6.71
N GLY A 157 15.11 -2.93 -8.04
CA GLY A 157 13.94 -3.07 -8.91
C GLY A 157 13.20 -4.37 -8.64
N GLY A 158 11.87 -4.35 -8.75
CA GLY A 158 11.04 -5.55 -8.75
C GLY A 158 11.28 -6.39 -10.01
N GLY A 159 11.24 -7.70 -9.85
CA GLY A 159 11.43 -8.65 -10.94
C GLY A 159 10.27 -8.65 -11.93
N TYR A 160 10.56 -8.96 -13.19
CA TYR A 160 9.51 -9.20 -14.20
C TYR A 160 8.76 -10.49 -13.91
N ALA A 161 7.47 -10.53 -14.23
CA ALA A 161 6.70 -11.77 -14.19
C ALA A 161 7.07 -12.74 -15.33
N GLY A 162 6.56 -13.96 -15.24
CA GLY A 162 6.42 -14.87 -16.36
C GLY A 162 5.34 -14.45 -17.36
N LEU A 163 5.02 -15.35 -18.30
CA LEU A 163 3.84 -15.21 -19.17
C LEU A 163 2.57 -14.97 -18.37
N ILE A 164 2.37 -15.75 -17.32
CA ILE A 164 1.32 -15.60 -16.34
C ILE A 164 1.96 -15.31 -14.99
N GLY A 165 1.64 -14.15 -14.42
CA GLY A 165 2.13 -13.73 -13.11
C GLY A 165 2.15 -12.22 -12.97
N ASN A 166 2.27 -11.78 -11.73
CA ASN A 166 2.37 -10.37 -11.38
C ASN A 166 3.84 -9.94 -11.33
N GLY A 167 4.12 -8.70 -11.72
CA GLY A 167 5.44 -8.13 -11.51
C GLY A 167 5.76 -7.95 -10.03
N GLY A 168 7.04 -8.05 -9.67
CA GLY A 168 7.48 -7.86 -8.28
C GLY A 168 7.43 -6.40 -7.86
N ALA A 169 7.19 -6.14 -6.57
CA ALA A 169 7.26 -4.77 -6.06
C ALA A 169 8.71 -4.25 -6.06
N GLY A 170 8.92 -2.95 -6.26
CA GLY A 170 10.22 -2.31 -6.05
C GLY A 170 10.57 -2.19 -4.57
N GLY A 171 11.87 -2.25 -4.26
CA GLY A 171 12.39 -2.04 -2.90
C GLY A 171 12.47 -0.57 -2.53
N THR A 172 12.54 -0.26 -1.24
CA THR A 172 12.67 1.12 -0.77
C THR A 172 14.07 1.67 -1.02
N GLY A 173 14.18 2.95 -1.35
CA GLY A 173 15.46 3.65 -1.42
C GLY A 173 16.09 3.83 -0.04
N GLY A 174 17.43 3.80 0.02
CA GLY A 174 18.15 4.28 1.20
C GLY A 174 17.98 5.79 1.34
N ASN A 175 18.42 6.41 2.44
CA ASN A 175 18.19 7.83 2.67
C ASN A 175 18.58 8.72 1.48
N GLY A 176 17.65 9.50 0.92
CA GLY A 176 17.82 10.32 -0.28
C GLY A 176 17.96 9.55 -1.59
N GLY A 177 17.96 8.22 -1.56
CA GLY A 177 17.94 7.33 -2.72
C GLY A 177 16.52 7.07 -3.20
N SER A 178 16.35 6.85 -4.50
CA SER A 178 15.04 6.59 -5.09
C SER A 178 14.48 5.21 -4.74
N GLY A 179 13.17 5.07 -4.77
CA GLY A 179 12.52 3.76 -4.73
C GLY A 179 12.83 2.94 -5.98
N GLY A 180 12.88 1.62 -5.82
CA GLY A 180 13.03 0.69 -6.92
C GLY A 180 11.80 0.70 -7.82
N LEU A 181 11.99 0.47 -9.12
CA LEU A 181 10.87 0.33 -10.05
C LEU A 181 10.06 -0.93 -9.74
N GLY A 182 8.74 -0.89 -9.94
CA GLY A 182 7.90 -2.08 -9.97
C GLY A 182 8.17 -2.92 -11.23
N GLY A 183 8.14 -4.24 -11.08
CA GLY A 183 8.33 -5.17 -12.18
C GLY A 183 7.11 -5.21 -13.11
N ASN A 184 7.32 -5.47 -14.40
CA ASN A 184 6.21 -5.60 -15.36
C ASN A 184 5.63 -7.02 -15.34
N ALA A 185 4.32 -7.14 -15.61
CA ALA A 185 3.72 -8.38 -16.07
C ALA A 185 3.90 -8.57 -17.58
N TRP A 186 3.69 -9.79 -18.10
CA TRP A 186 3.83 -10.08 -19.53
C TRP A 186 2.50 -10.25 -20.29
N LEU A 187 1.85 -11.42 -20.22
CA LEU A 187 0.57 -11.67 -20.91
C LEU A 187 -0.62 -11.48 -19.98
N LEU A 188 -0.58 -12.16 -18.82
CA LEU A 188 -1.62 -12.13 -17.80
C LEU A 188 -1.01 -11.82 -16.44
N GLY A 189 -1.54 -10.81 -15.76
CA GLY A 189 -1.13 -10.41 -14.40
C GLY A 189 -0.89 -8.92 -14.28
N SER A 190 -0.83 -8.42 -13.06
CA SER A 190 -0.66 -7.00 -12.76
C SER A 190 0.81 -6.59 -12.70
N GLY A 191 1.10 -5.33 -13.02
CA GLY A 191 2.39 -4.74 -12.72
C GLY A 191 2.65 -4.66 -11.21
N GLY A 192 3.91 -4.74 -10.82
CA GLY A 192 4.35 -4.56 -9.43
C GLY A 192 4.31 -3.09 -9.02
N THR A 193 4.11 -2.82 -7.74
CA THR A 193 4.17 -1.44 -7.23
C THR A 193 5.60 -0.91 -7.24
N GLY A 194 5.76 0.39 -7.48
CA GLY A 194 7.04 1.07 -7.25
C GLY A 194 7.39 1.13 -5.77
N GLY A 195 8.69 1.10 -5.46
CA GLY A 195 9.21 1.26 -4.11
C GLY A 195 9.16 2.71 -3.65
N THR A 196 9.16 2.94 -2.34
CA THR A 196 9.19 4.30 -1.77
C THR A 196 10.58 4.91 -1.90
N GLY A 197 10.65 6.21 -2.18
CA GLY A 197 11.88 6.98 -2.07
C GLY A 197 12.33 7.09 -0.61
N GLY A 198 13.64 7.06 -0.37
CA GLY A 198 14.18 7.20 0.98
C GLY A 198 14.18 8.65 1.45
N ALA A 199 13.91 8.87 2.73
CA ALA A 199 13.95 10.21 3.33
C ALA A 199 15.35 10.84 3.22
N GLY A 200 15.42 12.14 2.97
CA GLY A 200 16.69 12.87 2.89
C GLY A 200 17.51 12.80 4.19
N VAL A 201 18.82 13.05 4.10
CA VAL A 201 19.73 13.21 5.25
C VAL A 201 20.53 14.51 5.11
N SER A 202 20.69 15.25 6.21
CA SER A 202 21.52 16.46 6.37
C SER A 202 21.73 17.30 5.09
N SER A 203 20.81 18.24 4.80
CA SER A 203 20.78 19.07 3.58
C SER A 203 20.54 18.31 2.26
N GLY A 204 20.30 17.00 2.30
CA GLY A 204 20.00 16.16 1.13
C GLY A 204 18.51 16.05 0.83
N PHE A 205 18.19 15.98 -0.46
CA PHE A 205 16.82 15.83 -0.99
C PHE A 205 16.16 14.53 -0.55
N GLY A 206 14.83 14.51 -0.52
CA GLY A 206 14.07 13.28 -0.49
C GLY A 206 14.26 12.47 -1.78
N GLY A 207 14.40 11.15 -1.67
CA GLY A 207 14.50 10.28 -2.84
C GLY A 207 13.17 10.21 -3.58
N THR A 208 13.18 10.08 -4.90
CA THR A 208 11.94 9.91 -5.68
C THR A 208 11.31 8.54 -5.43
N GLY A 209 9.99 8.43 -5.49
CA GLY A 209 9.31 7.13 -5.58
C GLY A 209 9.66 6.39 -6.86
N GLY A 210 9.65 5.06 -6.81
CA GLY A 210 9.82 4.22 -8.00
C GLY A 210 8.53 4.20 -8.82
N ASN A 211 8.62 4.11 -10.14
CA ASN A 211 7.42 3.94 -10.96
C ASN A 211 6.81 2.55 -10.77
N GLY A 212 5.49 2.45 -10.87
CA GLY A 212 4.80 1.17 -10.95
C GLY A 212 5.06 0.45 -12.27
N GLY A 213 5.00 -0.87 -12.24
CA GLY A 213 5.20 -1.72 -13.41
C GLY A 213 3.97 -1.75 -14.32
N LEU A 214 4.19 -2.11 -15.58
CA LEU A 214 3.11 -2.30 -16.56
C LEU A 214 2.29 -3.56 -16.27
N GLY A 215 0.98 -3.48 -16.50
CA GLY A 215 0.08 -4.62 -16.51
C GLY A 215 0.29 -5.55 -17.70
N GLY A 216 -0.28 -6.76 -17.61
CA GLY A 216 -0.22 -7.79 -18.64
C GLY A 216 -0.86 -7.34 -19.95
N LEU A 217 -0.35 -7.86 -21.08
CA LEU A 217 -0.80 -7.49 -22.41
C LEU A 217 -2.30 -7.70 -22.62
N LEU A 218 -2.83 -8.84 -22.18
CA LEU A 218 -4.25 -9.16 -22.35
C LEU A 218 -5.07 -8.76 -21.13
N TYR A 219 -4.60 -9.10 -19.94
CA TYR A 219 -5.31 -8.81 -18.69
C TYR A 219 -4.33 -8.46 -17.59
N GLY A 220 -4.59 -7.35 -16.92
CA GLY A 220 -3.88 -6.94 -15.72
C GLY A 220 -3.80 -5.43 -15.57
N SER A 221 -3.91 -4.96 -14.33
CA SER A 221 -3.72 -3.56 -13.99
C SER A 221 -2.24 -3.19 -13.99
N GLY A 222 -1.94 -1.92 -14.24
CA GLY A 222 -0.63 -1.38 -13.91
C GLY A 222 -0.42 -1.30 -12.38
N GLY A 223 0.83 -1.35 -11.95
CA GLY A 223 1.20 -1.19 -10.56
C GLY A 223 1.15 0.26 -10.13
N ALA A 224 0.86 0.53 -8.85
CA ALA A 224 0.93 1.90 -8.32
C ALA A 224 2.38 2.42 -8.31
N GLY A 225 2.55 3.73 -8.49
CA GLY A 225 3.80 4.41 -8.22
C GLY A 225 4.13 4.46 -6.74
N GLY A 226 5.41 4.44 -6.40
CA GLY A 226 5.89 4.58 -5.03
C GLY A 226 5.84 6.02 -4.55
N THR A 227 5.72 6.23 -3.25
CA THR A 227 5.75 7.58 -2.66
C THR A 227 7.15 8.18 -2.75
N GLY A 228 7.23 9.49 -2.91
CA GLY A 228 8.46 10.25 -2.71
C GLY A 228 8.88 10.24 -1.24
N GLY A 229 10.19 10.28 -1.00
CA GLY A 229 10.76 10.39 0.35
C GLY A 229 10.66 11.82 0.85
N ALA A 230 10.44 12.00 2.15
CA ALA A 230 10.47 13.33 2.76
C ALA A 230 11.86 14.00 2.62
N GLY A 231 11.90 15.32 2.46
CA GLY A 231 13.13 16.10 2.53
C GLY A 231 13.73 16.13 3.94
N ALA A 232 15.05 16.28 4.05
CA ALA A 232 15.68 16.49 5.35
C ALA A 232 15.49 17.93 5.85
N ALA A 233 15.60 18.15 7.17
CA ALA A 233 15.79 19.50 7.68
C ALA A 233 17.03 20.15 7.05
N GLY A 234 16.85 21.33 6.47
CA GLY A 234 17.85 22.08 5.72
C GLY A 234 17.93 21.74 4.23
N ALA A 235 17.20 20.74 3.74
CA ALA A 235 17.12 20.41 2.32
C ALA A 235 16.08 21.29 1.61
N VAL A 236 16.27 21.47 0.30
CA VAL A 236 15.39 22.34 -0.49
C VAL A 236 14.16 21.57 -1.01
N LEU A 237 14.26 20.27 -1.34
CA LEU A 237 13.15 19.52 -1.98
C LEU A 237 12.83 18.18 -1.26
N GLY A 238 11.53 17.90 -1.11
CA GLY A 238 10.99 16.57 -0.93
C GLY A 238 11.05 15.76 -2.23
N GLY A 239 11.02 14.43 -2.13
CA GLY A 239 11.15 13.54 -3.28
C GLY A 239 9.87 13.51 -4.10
N MET A 240 9.98 13.43 -5.42
CA MET A 240 8.80 13.26 -6.29
C MET A 240 8.15 11.89 -6.10
N GLY A 241 6.84 11.81 -6.25
CA GLY A 241 6.11 10.54 -6.36
C GLY A 241 6.42 9.80 -7.67
N GLY A 242 6.40 8.47 -7.64
CA GLY A 242 6.58 7.63 -8.82
C GLY A 242 5.34 7.59 -9.70
N LEU A 243 5.51 7.41 -11.01
CA LEU A 243 4.38 7.27 -11.93
C LEU A 243 3.64 5.94 -11.67
N GLY A 244 2.32 5.95 -11.83
CA GLY A 244 1.53 4.74 -11.95
C GLY A 244 1.83 4.00 -13.25
N GLY A 245 1.81 2.67 -13.22
CA GLY A 245 1.99 1.84 -14.40
C GLY A 245 0.74 1.79 -15.27
N ASP A 246 0.92 1.67 -16.58
CA ASP A 246 -0.18 1.51 -17.52
C ASP A 246 -0.71 0.06 -17.52
N ALA A 247 -2.02 -0.10 -17.68
CA ALA A 247 -2.62 -1.32 -18.22
C ALA A 247 -2.53 -1.35 -19.75
N ARG A 248 -2.81 -2.51 -20.37
CA ARG A 248 -2.65 -2.70 -21.83
C ARG A 248 -3.94 -2.98 -22.58
N LEU A 249 -4.47 -4.21 -22.57
CA LEU A 249 -5.75 -4.48 -23.24
C LEU A 249 -6.91 -4.35 -22.25
N PHE A 250 -6.98 -5.21 -21.24
CA PHE A 250 -7.95 -5.14 -20.16
C PHE A 250 -7.26 -4.89 -18.83
N GLY A 251 -7.77 -3.93 -18.06
CA GLY A 251 -7.23 -3.57 -16.76
C GLY A 251 -7.18 -2.07 -16.53
N THR A 252 -6.99 -1.71 -15.27
CA THR A 252 -6.91 -0.31 -14.84
C THR A 252 -5.48 0.18 -14.78
N GLY A 253 -5.28 1.47 -15.02
CA GLY A 253 -4.00 2.11 -14.71
C GLY A 253 -3.70 2.07 -13.21
N GLY A 254 -2.42 2.02 -12.86
CA GLY A 254 -1.97 2.13 -11.47
C GLY A 254 -2.04 3.58 -11.00
N ALA A 255 -2.32 3.81 -9.72
CA ALA A 255 -2.29 5.17 -9.17
C ALA A 255 -0.88 5.75 -9.19
N GLY A 256 -0.77 7.07 -9.35
CA GLY A 256 0.48 7.79 -9.14
C GLY A 256 0.87 7.82 -7.66
N GLY A 257 2.17 7.82 -7.38
CA GLY A 257 2.71 7.94 -6.04
C GLY A 257 2.59 9.36 -5.51
N THR A 258 2.47 9.51 -4.19
CA THR A 258 2.45 10.84 -3.58
C THR A 258 3.83 11.48 -3.62
N GLY A 259 3.87 12.82 -3.67
CA GLY A 259 5.09 13.57 -3.41
C GLY A 259 5.51 13.46 -1.95
N GLY A 260 6.79 13.70 -1.66
CA GLY A 260 7.34 13.72 -0.31
C GLY A 260 7.33 15.13 0.28
N ASP A 261 7.02 15.25 1.56
CA ASP A 261 6.96 16.55 2.25
C ASP A 261 8.34 17.13 2.54
N ASN A 262 8.44 18.44 2.77
CA ASN A 262 9.64 19.07 3.30
C ASN A 262 9.32 20.28 4.20
N SER A 263 9.55 20.15 5.51
CA SER A 263 9.08 21.15 6.50
C SER A 263 10.13 22.20 6.93
N LEU A 264 11.44 22.04 6.66
CA LEU A 264 12.49 22.93 7.21
C LEU A 264 13.62 23.17 6.19
N GLY A 265 13.89 24.42 5.80
CA GLY A 265 15.04 24.80 4.97
C GLY A 265 16.13 25.59 5.75
N LEU A 266 17.38 25.55 5.28
CA LEU A 266 18.59 25.90 6.07
C LEU A 266 18.86 27.42 6.22
N THR A 267 18.07 28.31 5.65
CA THR A 267 18.47 29.73 5.54
C THR A 267 17.31 30.72 5.68
N GLY A 268 16.18 30.29 6.26
CA GLY A 268 14.94 31.09 6.26
C GLY A 268 14.15 30.99 4.95
N GLN A 269 14.72 30.38 3.90
CA GLN A 269 13.96 29.73 2.83
C GLN A 269 13.49 28.38 3.39
N GLY A 270 12.21 28.07 3.42
CA GLY A 270 11.77 26.73 3.83
C GLY A 270 11.58 25.80 2.63
N GLY A 271 11.05 24.61 2.92
CA GLY A 271 11.11 23.47 2.03
C GLY A 271 10.16 23.53 0.85
N GLN A 272 10.55 22.90 -0.25
CA GLN A 272 9.65 22.56 -1.35
C GLN A 272 9.15 21.13 -1.17
N GLY A 273 7.83 20.94 -1.22
CA GLY A 273 7.25 19.61 -1.31
C GLY A 273 7.55 18.97 -2.67
N GLY A 274 7.59 17.64 -2.71
CA GLY A 274 7.80 16.91 -3.96
C GLY A 274 6.53 16.90 -4.82
N ASP A 275 6.69 16.99 -6.14
CA ASP A 275 5.59 16.75 -7.07
C ASP A 275 5.09 15.30 -6.96
N ALA A 276 3.81 15.07 -7.20
CA ALA A 276 3.27 13.72 -7.23
C ALA A 276 3.47 13.04 -8.59
N GLY A 277 3.36 11.71 -8.60
CA GLY A 277 3.33 10.94 -9.83
C GLY A 277 1.96 11.01 -10.51
N ALA A 278 1.95 11.00 -11.85
CA ALA A 278 0.73 10.80 -12.62
C ALA A 278 0.20 9.37 -12.47
N GLY A 279 -1.12 9.21 -12.56
CA GLY A 279 -1.77 7.92 -12.68
C GLY A 279 -1.50 7.28 -14.05
N GLY A 280 -1.31 5.97 -14.05
CA GLY A 280 -1.15 5.20 -15.26
C GLY A 280 -2.44 5.16 -16.08
N ALA A 281 -2.32 4.91 -17.36
CA ALA A 281 -3.46 4.72 -18.22
C ALA A 281 -4.09 3.35 -18.06
N SER A 282 -5.39 3.29 -18.29
CA SER A 282 -6.11 2.05 -18.55
C SER A 282 -5.69 1.38 -19.87
N GLY A 283 -6.17 0.15 -20.07
CA GLY A 283 -6.03 -0.56 -21.33
C GLY A 283 -7.02 -0.12 -22.42
N TYR A 284 -6.85 -0.62 -23.66
CA TYR A 284 -7.73 -0.25 -24.78
C TYR A 284 -9.17 -0.77 -24.66
N GLY A 285 -9.39 -1.89 -23.98
CA GLY A 285 -10.70 -2.55 -23.91
C GLY A 285 -11.60 -1.94 -22.83
N ILE A 286 -11.48 -2.48 -21.62
CA ILE A 286 -12.27 -2.06 -20.46
C ILE A 286 -11.32 -1.76 -19.30
N GLY A 287 -11.53 -0.63 -18.64
CA GLY A 287 -10.77 -0.24 -17.45
C GLY A 287 -10.71 1.26 -17.22
N ASN A 288 -10.57 1.64 -15.96
CA ASN A 288 -10.39 3.03 -15.55
C ASN A 288 -8.90 3.41 -15.61
N GLY A 289 -8.61 4.69 -15.76
CA GLY A 289 -7.26 5.19 -15.48
C GLY A 289 -6.83 4.91 -14.03
N GLY A 290 -5.59 5.24 -13.69
CA GLY A 290 -5.13 5.40 -12.32
C GLY A 290 -5.32 6.83 -11.85
N ALA A 291 -5.60 7.05 -10.57
CA ALA A 291 -5.66 8.41 -10.02
C ALA A 291 -4.26 9.04 -9.99
N GLY A 292 -4.20 10.37 -10.12
CA GLY A 292 -2.99 11.12 -9.84
C GLY A 292 -2.60 11.06 -8.36
N GLY A 293 -1.31 11.11 -8.06
CA GLY A 293 -0.84 11.21 -6.67
C GLY A 293 -1.09 12.61 -6.10
N ALA A 294 -1.28 12.71 -4.78
CA ALA A 294 -1.23 14.00 -4.09
C ALA A 294 0.22 14.47 -3.93
N ALA A 295 0.48 15.76 -4.09
CA ALA A 295 1.81 16.30 -3.90
C ALA A 295 2.20 16.38 -2.42
N GLY A 296 3.50 16.54 -2.16
CA GLY A 296 4.00 16.82 -0.82
C GLY A 296 3.87 18.30 -0.45
N ASP A 297 3.76 18.56 0.85
CA ASP A 297 3.71 19.92 1.39
C ASP A 297 5.13 20.53 1.48
N GLY A 298 5.23 21.83 1.26
CA GLY A 298 6.48 22.59 1.37
C GLY A 298 6.42 23.63 2.48
N GLY A 299 7.35 23.55 3.43
CA GLY A 299 7.47 24.46 4.57
C GLY A 299 6.75 23.97 5.83
N GLY A 300 7.22 24.42 6.99
CA GLY A 300 6.57 24.26 8.29
C GLY A 300 6.25 25.62 8.91
N ALA A 301 5.66 25.60 10.11
CA ALA A 301 5.22 26.79 10.81
C ALA A 301 6.33 27.86 10.93
N GLY A 302 6.07 29.04 10.35
CA GLY A 302 7.00 30.18 10.36
C GLY A 302 8.10 30.18 9.28
N SER A 303 8.03 29.32 8.25
CA SER A 303 8.99 29.29 7.15
C SER A 303 8.35 29.57 5.78
N LEU A 304 9.12 30.17 4.85
CA LEU A 304 8.71 30.22 3.43
C LEU A 304 8.60 28.79 2.90
N GLY A 305 7.70 28.44 1.99
CA GLY A 305 7.68 27.08 1.43
C GLY A 305 6.80 26.97 0.20
N THR A 306 7.16 26.07 -0.72
CA THR A 306 6.34 25.82 -1.92
C THR A 306 5.84 24.40 -1.94
N GLY A 307 4.53 24.20 -1.98
CA GLY A 307 3.95 22.86 -2.16
C GLY A 307 4.28 22.27 -3.53
N GLY A 308 4.33 20.95 -3.61
CA GLY A 308 4.49 20.25 -4.89
C GLY A 308 3.22 20.27 -5.73
N ASN A 309 3.32 19.98 -7.02
CA ASN A 309 2.15 19.86 -7.89
C ASN A 309 1.53 18.46 -7.81
N GLY A 310 0.20 18.41 -7.86
CA GLY A 310 -0.57 17.17 -7.91
C GLY A 310 -0.36 16.43 -9.23
N GLY A 311 -0.41 15.10 -9.17
CA GLY A 311 -0.24 14.23 -10.34
C GLY A 311 -1.47 14.26 -11.22
N SER A 312 -1.32 14.18 -12.53
CA SER A 312 -2.49 14.02 -13.41
C SER A 312 -3.14 12.65 -13.25
N GLY A 313 -4.46 12.59 -13.41
CA GLY A 313 -5.20 11.36 -13.54
C GLY A 313 -4.94 10.65 -14.87
N GLY A 314 -5.04 9.33 -14.84
CA GLY A 314 -4.85 8.47 -15.99
C GLY A 314 -6.07 8.45 -16.90
N ARG A 315 -5.82 8.30 -18.20
CA ARG A 315 -6.88 8.15 -19.21
C ARG A 315 -7.65 6.82 -19.04
N ALA A 316 -8.94 6.88 -19.33
CA ALA A 316 -9.85 5.74 -19.39
C ALA A 316 -9.65 4.86 -20.62
N ALA A 317 -10.27 3.68 -20.59
CA ALA A 317 -10.15 2.73 -21.68
C ALA A 317 -10.90 3.24 -22.90
N LEU A 318 -10.51 2.78 -24.10
CA LEU A 318 -11.18 3.25 -25.30
C LEU A 318 -12.67 2.85 -25.31
N LEU A 319 -13.04 1.65 -24.83
CA LEU A 319 -14.41 1.14 -24.98
C LEU A 319 -15.32 1.47 -23.79
N TYR A 320 -14.88 1.17 -22.56
CA TYR A 320 -15.64 1.45 -21.33
C TYR A 320 -14.70 1.65 -20.13
N GLY A 321 -14.89 2.73 -19.39
CA GLY A 321 -14.14 3.09 -18.20
C GLY A 321 -14.14 4.59 -17.97
N VAL A 322 -13.90 5.00 -16.73
CA VAL A 322 -13.81 6.42 -16.37
C VAL A 322 -12.39 6.94 -16.40
N GLY A 323 -12.24 8.21 -16.79
CA GLY A 323 -11.04 8.96 -16.49
C GLY A 323 -10.93 9.08 -14.98
N ARG A 324 -9.70 9.05 -14.43
CA ARG A 324 -9.53 9.23 -12.99
C ARG A 324 -9.12 10.64 -12.66
N ASP A 325 -9.37 11.02 -11.43
CA ASP A 325 -9.11 12.37 -10.96
C ASP A 325 -7.61 12.66 -10.89
N GLY A 326 -7.29 13.94 -11.07
CA GLY A 326 -5.99 14.49 -10.72
C GLY A 326 -5.81 14.54 -9.21
N GLY A 327 -4.56 14.44 -8.76
CA GLY A 327 -4.23 14.58 -7.34
C GLY A 327 -4.17 16.03 -6.90
N ALA A 328 -4.34 16.27 -5.60
CA ALA A 328 -4.24 17.62 -5.05
C ALA A 328 -2.79 18.14 -5.08
N GLY A 329 -2.65 19.45 -5.24
CA GLY A 329 -1.39 20.17 -5.00
C GLY A 329 -1.08 20.25 -3.51
N GLY A 330 0.20 20.29 -3.17
CA GLY A 330 0.68 20.40 -1.79
C GLY A 330 0.54 21.82 -1.25
N ALA A 331 0.40 21.96 0.06
CA ALA A 331 0.41 23.25 0.73
C ALA A 331 1.81 23.89 0.68
N GLY A 332 1.86 25.21 0.57
CA GLY A 332 3.06 26.00 0.90
C GLY A 332 3.20 26.23 2.41
N GLY A 333 4.25 26.94 2.81
CA GLY A 333 4.53 27.21 4.23
C GLY A 333 3.78 28.43 4.77
N ASP A 334 3.83 28.65 6.08
CA ASP A 334 3.11 29.77 6.73
C ASP A 334 3.81 31.14 6.57
N GLY A 335 4.98 31.19 5.91
CA GLY A 335 5.77 32.40 5.69
C GLY A 335 5.29 33.30 4.54
N VAL A 336 5.63 34.60 4.60
CA VAL A 336 5.34 35.56 3.53
C VAL A 336 6.06 35.15 2.23
N GLY A 337 5.28 34.85 1.18
CA GLY A 337 5.80 34.43 -0.12
C GLY A 337 5.79 32.93 -0.37
N SER A 338 5.21 32.13 0.54
CA SER A 338 4.97 30.71 0.34
C SER A 338 3.88 30.44 -0.69
N ALA A 339 4.09 29.48 -1.59
CA ALA A 339 3.10 29.17 -2.64
C ALA A 339 2.56 27.75 -2.49
N GLY A 340 1.25 27.58 -2.67
CA GLY A 340 0.66 26.26 -2.85
C GLY A 340 1.00 25.69 -4.22
N GLY A 341 1.13 24.38 -4.30
CA GLY A 341 1.29 23.70 -5.58
C GLY A 341 -0.03 23.60 -6.35
N SER A 342 0.05 23.45 -7.67
CA SER A 342 -1.15 23.28 -8.49
C SER A 342 -1.76 21.89 -8.33
N GLY A 343 -3.07 21.79 -8.49
CA GLY A 343 -3.77 20.51 -8.61
C GLY A 343 -3.50 19.83 -9.95
N GLY A 344 -3.54 18.50 -9.96
CA GLY A 344 -3.32 17.69 -11.14
C GLY A 344 -4.52 17.72 -12.09
N LEU A 345 -4.27 17.52 -13.38
CA LEU A 345 -5.34 17.42 -14.38
C LEU A 345 -6.16 16.13 -14.18
N GLY A 346 -7.45 16.19 -14.46
CA GLY A 346 -8.30 15.02 -14.58
C GLY A 346 -7.98 14.17 -15.82
N GLY A 347 -8.21 12.86 -15.71
CA GLY A 347 -7.98 11.90 -16.78
C GLY A 347 -9.05 11.96 -17.85
N ALA A 348 -8.68 11.88 -19.13
CA ALA A 348 -9.66 11.86 -20.22
C ALA A 348 -10.48 10.54 -20.24
N ALA A 349 -11.75 10.64 -20.64
CA ALA A 349 -12.64 9.49 -20.84
C ALA A 349 -12.44 8.78 -22.20
N GLY A 350 -13.13 7.65 -22.36
CA GLY A 350 -13.10 6.79 -23.54
C GLY A 350 -14.16 7.09 -24.60
N LEU A 351 -14.79 6.04 -25.14
CA LEU A 351 -15.91 6.12 -26.08
C LEU A 351 -17.22 6.49 -25.39
N VAL A 352 -17.43 5.93 -24.21
CA VAL A 352 -18.55 6.18 -23.30
C VAL A 352 -17.93 6.49 -21.93
N ASP A 353 -18.61 7.26 -21.07
CA ASP A 353 -18.24 7.61 -19.67
C ASP A 353 -17.67 9.02 -19.44
N VAL A 354 -17.44 9.36 -18.17
CA VAL A 354 -17.11 10.71 -17.69
C VAL A 354 -15.60 10.90 -17.59
N GLY A 355 -15.14 12.12 -17.88
CA GLY A 355 -13.77 12.55 -17.58
C GLY A 355 -13.50 12.53 -16.07
N GLY A 356 -12.25 12.35 -15.66
CA GLY A 356 -11.88 12.49 -14.26
C GLY A 356 -11.86 13.95 -13.84
N ASP A 357 -12.05 14.23 -12.56
CA ASP A 357 -12.04 15.61 -12.07
C ASP A 357 -10.61 16.15 -11.92
N GLY A 358 -10.46 17.46 -11.98
CA GLY A 358 -9.21 18.13 -11.66
C GLY A 358 -8.93 18.11 -10.16
N GLY A 359 -7.66 17.99 -9.79
CA GLY A 359 -7.22 18.05 -8.40
C GLY A 359 -7.34 19.46 -7.82
N ALA A 360 -7.58 19.59 -6.53
CA ALA A 360 -7.56 20.89 -5.86
C ALA A 360 -6.14 21.48 -5.82
N GLY A 361 -6.03 22.80 -5.91
CA GLY A 361 -4.79 23.52 -5.66
C GLY A 361 -4.43 23.55 -4.17
N GLY A 362 -3.15 23.60 -3.87
CA GLY A 362 -2.63 23.63 -2.52
C GLY A 362 -2.81 24.99 -1.83
N ALA A 363 -2.90 24.97 -0.50
CA ALA A 363 -2.92 26.19 0.31
C ALA A 363 -1.67 27.04 0.07
N GLY A 364 -1.82 28.36 0.03
CA GLY A 364 -0.80 29.29 -0.49
C GLY A 364 -1.05 29.75 -1.93
N GLY A 365 -2.28 29.64 -2.43
CA GLY A 365 -2.69 30.17 -3.75
C GLY A 365 -2.42 29.24 -4.94
N GLY A 366 -2.30 27.92 -4.72
CA GLY A 366 -2.14 26.95 -5.81
C GLY A 366 -3.36 26.92 -6.73
N ALA A 367 -3.16 26.86 -8.05
CA ALA A 367 -4.29 26.73 -8.98
C ALA A 367 -4.93 25.33 -8.89
N GLY A 368 -6.24 25.23 -9.08
CA GLY A 368 -6.91 23.95 -9.29
C GLY A 368 -6.55 23.35 -10.65
N GLY A 369 -6.56 22.03 -10.75
CA GLY A 369 -6.33 21.32 -12.00
C GLY A 369 -7.56 21.35 -12.90
N ASP A 370 -7.39 21.35 -14.22
CA ASP A 370 -8.53 21.24 -15.13
C ASP A 370 -9.14 19.83 -15.08
N GLY A 371 -10.45 19.76 -15.31
CA GLY A 371 -11.19 18.52 -15.47
C GLY A 371 -10.80 17.79 -16.76
N GLY A 372 -10.94 16.47 -16.74
CA GLY A 372 -10.67 15.60 -17.87
C GLY A 372 -11.72 15.75 -18.96
N ALA A 373 -11.29 15.66 -20.23
CA ALA A 373 -12.23 15.66 -21.34
C ALA A 373 -13.22 14.49 -21.26
N GLY A 374 -14.48 14.77 -21.60
CA GLY A 374 -15.55 13.77 -21.65
C GLY A 374 -15.42 12.80 -22.83
N ALA A 375 -16.24 11.75 -22.81
CA ALA A 375 -16.15 10.67 -23.78
C ALA A 375 -16.50 11.10 -25.20
N TYR A 376 -16.00 10.34 -26.18
CA TYR A 376 -16.18 10.64 -27.59
C TYR A 376 -17.63 10.57 -28.06
N LEU A 377 -18.45 9.62 -27.59
CA LEU A 377 -19.85 9.48 -28.01
C LEU A 377 -20.82 9.97 -26.94
N ILE A 378 -20.78 9.37 -25.74
CA ILE A 378 -21.72 9.66 -24.65
C ILE A 378 -20.95 9.76 -23.35
N GLY A 379 -20.87 10.96 -22.79
CA GLY A 379 -20.28 11.19 -21.48
C GLY A 379 -19.93 12.64 -21.22
N ASP A 380 -19.97 12.99 -19.95
CA ASP A 380 -19.74 14.33 -19.46
C ASP A 380 -18.23 14.61 -19.34
N GLY A 381 -17.84 15.88 -19.42
CA GLY A 381 -16.50 16.29 -18.99
C GLY A 381 -16.37 16.21 -17.48
N GLY A 382 -15.15 16.00 -16.98
CA GLY A 382 -14.86 16.06 -15.55
C GLY A 382 -14.88 17.50 -15.04
N ASP A 383 -15.17 17.69 -13.76
CA ASP A 383 -15.19 19.00 -13.15
C ASP A 383 -13.75 19.53 -12.94
N GLY A 384 -13.58 20.85 -12.97
CA GLY A 384 -12.33 21.51 -12.62
C GLY A 384 -12.10 21.51 -11.11
N GLY A 385 -10.84 21.35 -10.70
CA GLY A 385 -10.45 21.39 -9.30
C GLY A 385 -10.56 22.79 -8.70
N ALA A 386 -10.89 22.88 -7.41
CA ALA A 386 -10.91 24.16 -6.72
C ALA A 386 -9.50 24.77 -6.60
N GLY A 387 -9.40 26.09 -6.67
CA GLY A 387 -8.18 26.83 -6.37
C GLY A 387 -7.87 26.81 -4.88
N GLY A 388 -6.59 26.69 -4.56
CA GLY A 388 -6.07 26.73 -3.20
C GLY A 388 -6.28 28.09 -2.55
N HIS A 389 -6.64 28.09 -1.27
CA HIS A 389 -6.78 29.32 -0.49
C HIS A 389 -5.41 30.02 -0.35
N GLY A 390 -5.39 31.34 -0.12
CA GLY A 390 -4.14 32.06 0.17
C GLY A 390 -3.41 31.50 1.41
N GLY A 391 -2.19 31.97 1.68
CA GLY A 391 -1.42 31.49 2.85
C GLY A 391 -1.96 32.02 4.18
N ASP A 392 -2.08 31.15 5.18
CA ASP A 392 -2.29 31.55 6.58
C ASP A 392 -1.02 32.26 7.09
N GLY A 393 -1.14 33.54 7.45
CA GLY A 393 -0.09 34.23 8.17
C GLY A 393 0.11 33.54 9.53
N GLY A 394 1.30 32.98 9.76
CA GLY A 394 1.58 32.12 10.92
C GLY A 394 1.09 32.66 12.28
N ALA A 395 0.62 31.76 13.13
CA ALA A 395 0.20 32.07 14.49
C ALA A 395 1.41 32.49 15.36
N GLY A 396 1.54 33.79 15.64
CA GLY A 396 2.39 34.28 16.73
C GLY A 396 3.39 35.40 16.44
N GLY A 397 3.28 36.17 15.36
CA GLY A 397 4.07 37.38 15.17
C GLY A 397 3.34 38.44 14.38
N ASP A 398 3.14 39.62 14.96
CA ASP A 398 2.78 40.83 14.23
C ASP A 398 3.89 41.15 13.21
N GLY A 399 3.76 40.68 11.97
CA GLY A 399 4.86 40.76 11.00
C GLY A 399 4.49 40.31 9.58
N ASN A 400 3.90 41.25 8.84
CA ASN A 400 3.72 41.31 7.38
C ASN A 400 2.65 40.44 6.71
N ALA A 401 1.60 41.14 6.29
CA ALA A 401 0.68 40.74 5.23
C ALA A 401 1.43 40.54 3.90
N GLY A 402 1.87 39.31 3.65
CA GLY A 402 2.08 38.85 2.28
C GLY A 402 0.71 38.76 1.62
N SER A 403 0.35 39.73 0.79
CA SER A 403 -0.84 39.69 -0.07
C SER A 403 -0.70 38.55 -1.07
N LEU A 404 -1.05 37.32 -0.66
CA LEU A 404 -1.14 36.21 -1.58
C LEU A 404 -2.57 36.08 -2.06
N ALA A 405 -2.71 36.08 -3.38
CA ALA A 405 -3.99 35.86 -4.00
C ALA A 405 -4.45 34.42 -3.75
N GLY A 406 -5.77 34.23 -3.70
CA GLY A 406 -6.31 32.89 -3.83
C GLY A 406 -5.95 32.30 -5.19
N GLY A 407 -5.76 30.99 -5.24
CA GLY A 407 -5.47 30.28 -6.48
C GLY A 407 -6.68 30.28 -7.41
N THR A 408 -6.45 30.27 -8.71
CA THR A 408 -7.54 30.16 -9.68
C THR A 408 -8.16 28.76 -9.63
N GLY A 409 -9.47 28.65 -9.78
CA GLY A 409 -10.11 27.36 -10.03
C GLY A 409 -9.73 26.79 -11.39
N GLY A 410 -9.68 25.47 -11.49
CA GLY A 410 -9.45 24.75 -12.75
C GLY A 410 -10.67 24.80 -13.65
N ASN A 411 -10.47 24.71 -14.96
CA ASN A 411 -11.59 24.68 -15.91
C ASN A 411 -12.26 23.31 -15.90
N GLY A 412 -13.56 23.29 -16.18
CA GLY A 412 -14.28 22.04 -16.43
C GLY A 412 -13.92 21.44 -17.79
N GLY A 413 -13.96 20.12 -17.89
CA GLY A 413 -13.68 19.38 -19.11
C GLY A 413 -14.79 19.51 -20.15
N ASP A 414 -14.43 19.52 -21.42
CA ASP A 414 -15.40 19.55 -22.52
C ASP A 414 -16.03 18.17 -22.75
N ALA A 415 -17.34 18.13 -22.98
CA ALA A 415 -18.00 17.00 -23.65
C ALA A 415 -17.76 17.04 -25.17
N LYS A 416 -17.83 15.88 -25.84
CA LYS A 416 -17.55 15.80 -27.29
C LYS A 416 -18.81 15.73 -28.16
N VAL A 417 -19.70 14.77 -27.94
CA VAL A 417 -20.87 14.54 -28.81
C VAL A 417 -22.18 14.55 -28.04
N ILE A 418 -22.40 13.65 -27.09
CA ILE A 418 -23.55 13.66 -26.17
C ILE A 418 -22.98 13.73 -24.75
N GLY A 419 -23.43 14.70 -23.96
CA GLY A 419 -22.92 14.93 -22.61
C GLY A 419 -22.80 16.40 -22.25
N ASN A 420 -22.78 16.66 -20.96
CA ASN A 420 -22.58 17.99 -20.38
C ASN A 420 -21.09 18.32 -20.28
N GLY A 421 -20.76 19.60 -20.39
CA GLY A 421 -19.44 20.06 -19.96
C GLY A 421 -19.31 19.96 -18.44
N GLY A 422 -18.11 19.69 -17.95
CA GLY A 422 -17.81 19.73 -16.52
C GLY A 422 -17.86 21.15 -15.98
N ASN A 423 -18.12 21.32 -14.70
CA ASN A 423 -18.14 22.63 -14.04
C ASN A 423 -16.72 23.16 -13.85
N GLY A 424 -16.54 24.48 -13.89
CA GLY A 424 -15.31 25.12 -13.45
C GLY A 424 -15.18 25.05 -11.94
N GLY A 425 -13.96 24.86 -11.44
CA GLY A 425 -13.65 24.87 -10.02
C GLY A 425 -13.75 26.27 -9.42
N ASP A 426 -14.09 26.37 -8.14
CA ASP A 426 -14.14 27.63 -7.43
C ASP A 426 -12.74 28.25 -7.27
N GLY A 427 -12.65 29.57 -7.26
CA GLY A 427 -11.43 30.29 -6.93
C GLY A 427 -11.13 30.26 -5.43
N GLY A 428 -9.85 30.29 -5.08
CA GLY A 428 -9.40 30.31 -3.69
C GLY A 428 -9.74 31.63 -2.98
N VAL A 429 -10.03 31.54 -1.68
CA VAL A 429 -10.23 32.72 -0.85
C VAL A 429 -8.90 33.38 -0.48
N ARG A 430 -8.87 34.71 -0.46
CA ARG A 430 -7.71 35.48 0.00
C ARG A 430 -7.51 35.37 1.51
N PHE A 431 -6.26 35.62 1.92
CA PHE A 431 -5.95 36.08 3.27
C PHE A 431 -5.27 37.46 3.21
N GLY A 432 -5.68 38.39 4.07
CA GLY A 432 -5.15 39.76 4.09
C GLY A 432 -5.50 40.61 2.86
N GLY A 433 -4.54 41.40 2.35
CA GLY A 433 -4.73 42.37 1.27
C GLY A 433 -4.74 41.82 -0.17
N GLY A 434 -4.68 40.50 -0.35
CA GLY A 434 -4.66 39.83 -1.66
C GLY A 434 -5.99 39.90 -2.43
N ALA A 435 -5.92 39.61 -3.73
CA ALA A 435 -7.11 39.37 -4.54
C ALA A 435 -7.60 37.94 -4.31
N ASN A 436 -8.92 37.73 -4.41
CA ASN A 436 -9.43 36.36 -4.45
C ASN A 436 -9.06 35.70 -5.79
N GLY A 437 -8.98 34.38 -5.79
CA GLY A 437 -8.80 33.62 -7.01
C GLY A 437 -10.05 33.71 -7.89
N SER A 438 -9.87 33.81 -9.20
CA SER A 438 -10.98 33.66 -10.14
C SER A 438 -11.45 32.20 -10.16
N GLY A 439 -12.76 32.00 -10.31
CA GLY A 439 -13.29 30.69 -10.67
C GLY A 439 -12.80 30.25 -12.05
N GLY A 440 -12.73 28.93 -12.25
CA GLY A 440 -12.47 28.33 -13.55
C GLY A 440 -13.67 28.42 -14.47
N THR A 441 -13.45 28.32 -15.78
CA THR A 441 -14.55 28.30 -16.75
C THR A 441 -15.24 26.94 -16.79
N GLY A 442 -16.55 26.93 -17.04
CA GLY A 442 -17.29 25.70 -17.32
C GLY A 442 -16.92 25.12 -18.70
N GLY A 443 -16.90 23.80 -18.79
CA GLY A 443 -16.61 23.07 -20.02
C GLY A 443 -17.73 23.19 -21.07
N ALA A 444 -17.37 23.02 -22.34
CA ALA A 444 -18.32 23.03 -23.43
C ALA A 444 -19.23 21.78 -23.44
N ALA A 445 -20.48 21.96 -23.85
CA ALA A 445 -21.44 20.88 -24.05
C ALA A 445 -21.18 20.11 -25.35
N GLY A 446 -21.64 18.85 -25.40
CA GLY A 446 -21.86 18.15 -26.66
C GLY A 446 -23.05 18.71 -27.45
N LEU A 447 -23.32 18.12 -28.62
CA LEU A 447 -24.49 18.41 -29.46
C LEU A 447 -25.82 18.22 -28.70
N LEU A 448 -25.84 17.26 -27.76
CA LEU A 448 -26.95 17.01 -26.83
C LEU A 448 -26.40 17.04 -25.40
N GLY A 449 -26.51 18.19 -24.74
CA GLY A 449 -26.04 18.40 -23.38
C GLY A 449 -26.15 19.87 -22.97
N SER A 450 -25.73 20.18 -21.74
CA SER A 450 -25.62 21.54 -21.21
C SER A 450 -24.15 21.91 -20.96
N PRO A 451 -23.76 23.19 -21.16
CA PRO A 451 -22.43 23.63 -20.74
C PRO A 451 -22.29 23.52 -19.22
N GLY A 452 -21.05 23.35 -18.75
CA GLY A 452 -20.75 23.42 -17.32
C GLY A 452 -20.94 24.83 -16.78
N SER A 453 -21.17 24.96 -15.48
CA SER A 453 -21.19 26.28 -14.84
C SER A 453 -19.77 26.78 -14.58
N ASP A 454 -19.55 28.09 -14.71
CA ASP A 454 -18.32 28.73 -14.23
C ASP A 454 -18.21 28.59 -12.70
N GLY A 455 -16.99 28.41 -12.23
CA GLY A 455 -16.68 28.39 -10.81
C GLY A 455 -16.89 29.77 -10.17
N THR A 456 -17.17 29.78 -8.88
CA THR A 456 -17.35 31.02 -8.15
C THR A 456 -16.02 31.75 -7.98
N THR A 457 -16.02 33.06 -8.25
CA THR A 457 -14.94 33.95 -7.80
C THR A 457 -15.32 34.42 -6.41
N VAL A 458 -14.61 33.96 -5.39
CA VAL A 458 -14.90 34.32 -3.99
C VAL A 458 -14.44 35.74 -3.69
#